data_AF-A0A3D2AZ78-F1
#
_entry.id   AF-A0A3D2AZ78-F1
#
_cell.length_a   1.000
_cell.length_b   1.000
_cell.length_c   1.000
_cell.angle_alpha   90.00
_cell.angle_beta   90.00
_cell.angle_gamma   90.00
#
_symmetry.space_group_name_H-M   'P 1'
#
loop_
_entity.id
_entity.type
_entity.pdbx_description
1 polymer ?
#
loop_
_entity_poly.entity_id
_entity_poly.type
_entity_poly.pdbx_seq_one_letter_code
_entity_poly.pdbx_strand_id
1 'polypeptide(L)'
;MAWTLWDSLSFVLFLVAVVSVSLYVSRREHSAKDYFLAGRSLTWPLIGFSLIASNISTEHFVGMAGSSFGQAGLAIASYEWVGAATLVFVALVLLPRFLRLGIYTMPEFLEYRYGPIPRTIMAVYMLVAYVGVAIAAVLYSGAIGLKAIFGLDLIVGIWLIGGLAGVYTIYGGLKAVVWSDLLQGLALLVGGATVTIIGLRHVGGLSAFLDSNAAKLHMVLPSNHPELPWTALLLGIWIPNLFYWGFNQFITQRTLAAKTLAQGQRGIILAASLKLLIPFIVVFPGIMAFQLFGSEIENGDQAYPILIARLLPSGLRGLLFAALFGAVMSSLDSMLNSASTIYTMDIVKRWFRSGATPSELVRTGRVTTATLAVVGCLLAPLPGRFEGVFQYIQL
;
A
#
# COMPACT_ATOMS: atom_id res chain seq x y z
N MET A 1 -21.69 13.63 -13.11
CA MET A 1 -22.28 12.60 -12.22
C MET A 1 -22.72 13.29 -10.93
N ALA A 2 -23.91 13.01 -10.40
CA ALA A 2 -24.34 13.63 -9.14
C ALA A 2 -23.86 12.78 -7.96
N TRP A 3 -22.83 13.27 -7.26
CA TRP A 3 -22.47 12.81 -5.91
C TRP A 3 -23.66 13.07 -4.98
N THR A 4 -24.15 12.04 -4.28
CA THR A 4 -25.41 12.15 -3.52
C THR A 4 -25.16 12.46 -2.04
N LEU A 5 -26.21 12.85 -1.33
CA LEU A 5 -26.18 12.99 0.13
C LEU A 5 -25.80 11.66 0.81
N TRP A 6 -26.32 10.53 0.33
CA TRP A 6 -26.00 9.20 0.86
C TRP A 6 -24.53 8.84 0.67
N ASP A 7 -23.92 9.23 -0.45
CA ASP A 7 -22.47 9.06 -0.66
C ASP A 7 -21.66 9.90 0.33
N SER A 8 -22.07 11.16 0.55
CA SER A 8 -21.41 12.05 1.50
C SER A 8 -21.51 11.53 2.94
N LEU A 9 -22.70 11.06 3.33
CA LEU A 9 -22.96 10.47 4.64
C LEU A 9 -22.14 9.20 4.86
N SER A 10 -22.17 8.26 3.91
CA SER A 10 -21.40 7.02 4.05
C SER A 10 -19.89 7.28 4.04
N PHE A 11 -19.43 8.24 3.23
CA PHE A 11 -18.01 8.62 3.17
C PHE A 11 -17.53 9.17 4.51
N VAL A 12 -18.22 10.18 5.06
CA VAL A 12 -17.83 10.82 6.32
C VAL A 12 -18.00 9.85 7.49
N LEU A 13 -19.11 9.11 7.56
CA LEU A 13 -19.37 8.15 8.64
C LEU A 13 -18.29 7.07 8.68
N PHE A 14 -17.88 6.54 7.52
CA PHE A 14 -16.83 5.54 7.45
C PHE A 14 -15.50 6.09 7.96
N LEU A 15 -15.07 7.27 7.50
CA LEU A 15 -13.81 7.88 7.96
C LEU A 15 -13.83 8.16 9.47
N VAL A 16 -14.94 8.72 9.97
CA VAL A 16 -15.11 8.99 11.41
C VAL A 16 -15.08 7.69 12.21
N ALA A 17 -15.73 6.63 11.74
CA ALA A 17 -15.73 5.34 12.39
C ALA A 17 -14.32 4.74 12.46
N VAL A 18 -13.58 4.75 11.35
CA VAL A 18 -12.21 4.24 11.31
C VAL A 18 -11.31 5.02 12.26
N VAL A 19 -11.32 6.36 12.21
CA VAL A 19 -10.50 7.20 13.08
C VAL A 19 -10.88 7.00 14.55
N SER A 20 -12.18 6.97 14.86
CA SER A 20 -12.66 6.82 16.25
C SER A 20 -12.26 5.48 16.86
N VAL A 21 -12.44 4.38 16.12
CA VAL A 21 -12.05 3.05 16.57
C VAL A 21 -10.53 2.96 16.75
N SER A 22 -9.78 3.47 15.78
CA SER A 22 -8.31 3.41 15.79
C SER A 22 -7.71 4.20 16.97
N LEU A 23 -8.23 5.41 17.23
CA LEU A 23 -7.82 6.22 18.38
C LEU A 23 -8.25 5.60 19.70
N TYR A 24 -9.46 5.04 19.80
CA TYR A 24 -9.96 4.40 21.02
C TYR A 24 -9.11 3.20 21.44
N VAL A 25 -8.76 2.33 20.48
CA VAL A 25 -7.96 1.12 20.74
C VAL A 25 -6.50 1.45 21.09
N SER A 26 -6.02 2.63 20.69
CA SER A 26 -4.62 3.05 20.84
C SER A 26 -4.34 3.91 22.07
N ARG A 27 -5.32 4.18 22.95
CA ARG A 27 -5.18 5.09 24.11
C ARG A 27 -4.25 4.62 25.23
N ARG A 28 -3.65 3.42 25.15
CA ARG A 28 -2.91 2.79 26.26
C ARG A 28 -1.40 2.76 26.09
N GLU A 29 -0.84 3.45 25.10
CA GLU A 29 0.57 3.34 24.73
C GLU A 29 1.45 4.44 25.39
N HIS A 30 2.53 4.06 26.07
CA HIS A 30 3.41 4.99 26.80
C HIS A 30 4.92 4.86 26.49
N SER A 31 5.37 3.86 25.70
CA SER A 31 6.81 3.61 25.44
C SER A 31 7.25 3.69 23.97
N ALA A 32 8.56 3.85 23.72
CA ALA A 32 9.11 3.86 22.36
C ALA A 32 8.98 2.50 21.64
N LYS A 33 9.04 1.39 22.39
CA LYS A 33 8.82 0.04 21.85
C LYS A 33 7.36 -0.15 21.42
N ASP A 34 6.44 0.49 22.11
CA ASP A 34 5.03 0.51 21.75
C ASP A 34 4.79 1.33 20.48
N TYR A 35 5.44 2.50 20.39
CA TYR A 35 5.33 3.38 19.23
C TYR A 35 5.85 2.74 17.93
N PHE A 36 7.01 2.07 17.96
CA PHE A 36 7.66 1.53 16.77
C PHE A 36 7.36 0.05 16.46
N LEU A 37 7.00 -0.78 17.44
CA LEU A 37 6.82 -2.24 17.26
C LEU A 37 5.51 -2.77 17.86
N ALA A 38 4.58 -1.91 18.29
CA ALA A 38 3.35 -2.34 18.98
C ALA A 38 3.61 -3.34 20.12
N GLY A 39 4.74 -3.18 20.83
CA GLY A 39 5.14 -4.02 21.95
C GLY A 39 5.55 -5.46 21.60
N ARG A 40 5.67 -5.83 20.31
CA ARG A 40 5.83 -7.23 19.84
C ARG A 40 4.70 -8.16 20.31
N SER A 41 3.46 -7.68 20.24
CA SER A 41 2.29 -8.39 20.75
C SER A 41 1.37 -8.96 19.66
N LEU A 42 1.71 -8.78 18.38
CA LEU A 42 0.81 -9.09 17.28
C LEU A 42 0.62 -10.61 17.09
N THR A 43 -0.63 -11.00 16.86
CA THR A 43 -1.05 -12.37 16.56
C THR A 43 -1.21 -12.57 15.05
N TRP A 44 -1.18 -13.84 14.61
CA TRP A 44 -1.16 -14.22 13.21
C TRP A 44 -2.30 -13.63 12.36
N PRO A 45 -3.57 -13.51 12.81
CA PRO A 45 -4.62 -12.93 11.98
C PRO A 45 -4.37 -11.44 11.75
N LEU A 46 -4.01 -10.69 12.80
CA LEU A 46 -3.71 -9.26 12.69
C LEU A 46 -2.51 -9.03 11.75
N ILE A 47 -1.48 -9.86 11.84
CA ILE A 47 -0.31 -9.76 10.95
C ILE A 47 -0.74 -9.99 9.49
N GLY A 48 -1.47 -11.08 9.22
CA GLY A 48 -1.85 -11.43 7.85
C GLY A 48 -2.79 -10.40 7.20
N PHE A 49 -3.84 -9.99 7.91
CA PHE A 49 -4.73 -8.94 7.40
C PHE A 49 -4.05 -7.59 7.31
N SER A 50 -3.20 -7.21 8.27
CA SER A 50 -2.48 -5.93 8.21
C SER A 50 -1.49 -5.89 7.05
N LEU A 51 -0.75 -6.98 6.78
CA LEU A 51 0.15 -7.07 5.62
C LEU A 51 -0.58 -6.82 4.31
N ILE A 52 -1.77 -7.43 4.16
CA ILE A 52 -2.57 -7.27 2.95
C ILE A 52 -3.24 -5.90 2.91
N ALA A 53 -3.83 -5.43 3.99
CA ALA A 53 -4.40 -4.10 4.07
C ALA A 53 -3.40 -2.99 3.75
N SER A 54 -2.14 -3.16 4.15
CA SER A 54 -1.08 -2.18 3.88
C SER A 54 -0.55 -2.26 2.46
N ASN A 55 -0.69 -3.42 1.82
CA ASN A 55 -0.30 -3.61 0.43
C ASN A 55 -1.41 -3.17 -0.52
N ILE A 56 -2.68 -3.44 -0.19
CA ILE A 56 -3.84 -2.96 -0.94
C ILE A 56 -3.93 -1.44 -0.77
N SER A 57 -3.37 -0.75 -1.74
CA SER A 57 -3.32 0.70 -1.80
C SER A 57 -3.93 1.21 -3.10
N THR A 58 -3.89 2.53 -3.27
CA THR A 58 -4.24 3.18 -4.54
C THR A 58 -3.41 2.66 -5.71
N GLU A 59 -2.18 2.19 -5.48
CA GLU A 59 -1.37 1.56 -6.54
C GLU A 59 -2.07 0.34 -7.16
N HIS A 60 -2.83 -0.42 -6.37
CA HIS A 60 -3.55 -1.61 -6.85
C HIS A 60 -4.86 -1.21 -7.53
N PHE A 61 -5.65 -0.35 -6.87
CA PHE A 61 -6.96 0.04 -7.38
C PHE A 61 -6.91 1.05 -8.52
N VAL A 62 -5.87 1.87 -8.63
CA VAL A 62 -5.70 2.86 -9.71
C VAL A 62 -4.69 2.34 -10.71
N GLY A 63 -3.44 2.10 -10.27
CA GLY A 63 -2.34 1.72 -11.16
C GLY A 63 -2.50 0.34 -11.78
N MET A 64 -2.62 -0.72 -10.97
CA MET A 64 -2.74 -2.09 -11.48
C MET A 64 -4.04 -2.32 -12.25
N ALA A 65 -5.14 -1.73 -11.80
CA ALA A 65 -6.38 -1.70 -12.57
C ALA A 65 -6.19 -0.98 -13.91
N GLY A 66 -5.46 0.14 -13.94
CA GLY A 66 -5.12 0.87 -15.16
C GLY A 66 -4.24 0.07 -16.13
N SER A 67 -3.20 -0.61 -15.64
CA SER A 67 -2.39 -1.51 -16.47
C SER A 67 -3.21 -2.68 -17.04
N SER A 68 -4.17 -3.21 -16.27
CA SER A 68 -5.06 -4.27 -16.75
C SER A 68 -6.11 -3.78 -17.77
N PHE A 69 -6.56 -2.53 -17.64
CA PHE A 69 -7.34 -1.84 -18.67
C PHE A 69 -6.51 -1.66 -19.94
N GLY A 70 -5.23 -1.29 -19.78
CA GLY A 70 -4.23 -1.11 -20.83
C GLY A 70 -3.74 -2.40 -21.49
N GLN A 71 -2.48 -2.43 -21.91
CA GLN A 71 -1.97 -3.52 -22.74
C GLN A 71 -1.66 -4.79 -21.93
N ALA A 72 -1.32 -4.67 -20.64
CA ALA A 72 -0.92 -5.80 -19.82
C ALA A 72 -2.06 -6.80 -19.53
N GLY A 73 -3.32 -6.37 -19.48
CA GLY A 73 -4.46 -7.26 -19.21
C GLY A 73 -4.29 -8.03 -17.90
N LEU A 74 -4.52 -9.34 -17.92
CA LEU A 74 -4.38 -10.23 -16.76
C LEU A 74 -2.91 -10.48 -16.38
N ALA A 75 -1.96 -10.29 -17.29
CA ALA A 75 -0.54 -10.57 -17.02
C ALA A 75 0.02 -9.77 -15.84
N ILE A 76 -0.52 -8.57 -15.57
CA ILE A 76 -0.14 -7.74 -14.41
C ILE A 76 -0.40 -8.45 -13.07
N ALA A 77 -1.35 -9.40 -13.02
CA ALA A 77 -1.63 -10.24 -11.85
C ALA A 77 -0.40 -11.06 -11.39
N SER A 78 0.59 -11.22 -12.26
CA SER A 78 1.84 -11.89 -11.94
C SER A 78 2.59 -11.25 -10.78
N TYR A 79 2.51 -9.91 -10.61
CA TYR A 79 3.08 -9.24 -9.43
C TYR A 79 2.47 -9.77 -8.14
N GLU A 80 1.16 -10.03 -8.13
CA GLU A 80 0.44 -10.54 -6.97
C GLU A 80 0.77 -12.00 -6.69
N TRP A 81 0.71 -12.85 -7.71
CA TRP A 81 0.91 -14.29 -7.55
C TRP A 81 2.38 -14.66 -7.27
N VAL A 82 3.34 -14.01 -7.92
CA VAL A 82 4.76 -14.16 -7.57
C VAL A 82 5.04 -13.56 -6.20
N GLY A 83 4.37 -12.47 -5.83
CA GLY A 83 4.40 -11.92 -4.47
C GLY A 83 3.91 -12.92 -3.41
N ALA A 84 2.86 -13.67 -3.69
CA ALA A 84 2.36 -14.74 -2.80
C ALA A 84 3.42 -15.85 -2.60
N ALA A 85 4.06 -16.31 -3.68
CA ALA A 85 5.16 -17.28 -3.59
C ALA A 85 6.36 -16.70 -2.80
N THR A 86 6.66 -15.43 -3.02
CA THR A 86 7.73 -14.72 -2.30
C THR A 86 7.44 -14.63 -0.79
N LEU A 87 6.20 -14.36 -0.40
CA LEU A 87 5.80 -14.34 1.01
C LEU A 87 6.02 -15.68 1.70
N VAL A 88 5.75 -16.79 1.02
CA VAL A 88 6.06 -18.14 1.55
C VAL A 88 7.56 -18.27 1.81
N PHE A 89 8.41 -17.85 0.87
CA PHE A 89 9.85 -17.82 1.06
C PHE A 89 10.27 -16.94 2.26
N VAL A 90 9.71 -15.73 2.38
CA VAL A 90 9.98 -14.81 3.49
C VAL A 90 9.63 -15.46 4.84
N ALA A 91 8.46 -16.10 4.94
CA ALA A 91 8.00 -16.77 6.15
C ALA A 91 8.93 -17.90 6.59
N LEU A 92 9.37 -18.73 5.64
CA LEU A 92 10.15 -19.93 5.94
C LEU A 92 11.64 -19.62 6.14
N VAL A 93 12.17 -18.63 5.42
CA VAL A 93 13.62 -18.44 5.29
C VAL A 93 14.10 -17.15 5.96
N LEU A 94 13.45 -16.01 5.72
CA LEU A 94 13.93 -14.71 6.19
C LEU A 94 13.46 -14.40 7.63
N LEU A 95 12.16 -14.58 7.90
CA LEU A 95 11.56 -14.25 9.20
C LEU A 95 12.26 -14.93 10.39
N PRO A 96 12.63 -16.23 10.36
CA PRO A 96 13.35 -16.86 11.45
C PRO A 96 14.72 -16.23 11.75
N ARG A 97 15.35 -15.58 10.77
CA ARG A 97 16.63 -14.88 10.95
C ARG A 97 16.39 -13.50 11.55
N PHE A 98 15.44 -12.75 11.01
CA PHE A 98 15.12 -11.41 11.51
C PHE A 98 14.69 -11.41 12.98
N LEU A 99 13.78 -12.32 13.37
CA LEU A 99 13.32 -12.40 14.76
C LEU A 99 14.41 -12.87 15.74
N ARG A 100 15.35 -13.72 15.30
CA ARG A 100 16.50 -14.13 16.12
C ARG A 100 17.48 -12.99 16.37
N LEU A 101 17.68 -12.11 15.39
CA LEU A 101 18.57 -10.95 15.52
C LEU A 101 17.92 -9.82 16.33
N GLY A 102 16.59 -9.81 16.45
CA GLY A 102 15.89 -8.82 17.26
C GLY A 102 15.95 -7.39 16.70
N ILE A 103 16.22 -7.25 15.40
CA ILE A 103 16.36 -5.99 14.67
C ILE A 103 15.09 -5.13 14.74
N TYR A 104 15.30 -3.82 14.65
CA TYR A 104 14.25 -2.81 14.47
C TYR A 104 14.11 -2.41 13.00
N THR A 105 15.23 -2.37 12.26
CA THR A 105 15.26 -1.92 10.86
C THR A 105 15.91 -2.94 9.94
N MET A 106 15.54 -2.92 8.65
CA MET A 106 16.20 -3.73 7.63
C MET A 106 17.67 -3.33 7.41
N PRO A 107 18.06 -2.04 7.47
CA PRO A 107 19.45 -1.65 7.53
C PRO A 107 20.26 -2.30 8.66
N GLU A 108 19.68 -2.51 9.86
CA GLU A 108 20.36 -3.21 10.96
C GLU A 108 20.76 -4.63 10.57
N PHE A 109 19.96 -5.32 9.75
CA PHE A 109 20.30 -6.66 9.28
C PHE A 109 21.63 -6.69 8.50
N LEU A 110 21.91 -5.66 7.68
CA LEU A 110 23.18 -5.58 6.95
C LEU A 110 24.38 -5.36 7.88
N GLU A 111 24.20 -4.69 9.01
CA GLU A 111 25.29 -4.46 9.96
C GLU A 111 25.83 -5.76 10.55
N TYR A 112 24.94 -6.70 10.89
CA TYR A 112 25.34 -8.00 11.43
C TYR A 112 26.29 -8.77 10.52
N ARG A 113 26.20 -8.57 9.19
CA ARG A 113 27.00 -9.31 8.21
C ARG A 113 28.16 -8.50 7.62
N TYR A 114 28.00 -7.18 7.49
CA TYR A 114 28.90 -6.32 6.70
C TYR A 114 29.37 -5.05 7.44
N GLY A 115 28.90 -4.80 8.66
CA GLY A 115 29.33 -3.66 9.47
C GLY A 115 28.53 -2.37 9.27
N PRO A 116 28.96 -1.26 9.90
CA PRO A 116 28.14 -0.04 10.05
C PRO A 116 27.98 0.78 8.76
N ILE A 117 28.93 0.69 7.83
CA ILE A 117 28.89 1.46 6.57
C ILE A 117 27.76 0.98 5.66
N PRO A 118 27.63 -0.33 5.33
CA PRO A 118 26.51 -0.84 4.53
C PRO A 118 25.12 -0.56 5.14
N ARG A 119 24.99 -0.62 6.47
CA ARG A 119 23.76 -0.19 7.18
C ARG A 119 23.41 1.25 6.83
N THR A 120 24.38 2.16 6.90
CA THR A 120 24.15 3.58 6.65
C THR A 120 23.81 3.85 5.18
N ILE A 121 24.50 3.18 4.25
CA ILE A 121 24.22 3.28 2.81
C ILE A 121 22.79 2.84 2.52
N MET A 122 22.37 1.68 3.05
CA MET A 122 21.00 1.19 2.87
C MET A 122 19.97 2.13 3.50
N ALA A 123 20.24 2.67 4.69
CA ALA A 123 19.35 3.62 5.34
C ALA A 123 19.15 4.89 4.50
N VAL A 124 20.23 5.49 3.99
CA VAL A 124 20.15 6.68 3.12
C VAL A 124 19.41 6.36 1.82
N TYR A 125 19.73 5.24 1.17
CA TYR A 125 19.05 4.80 -0.04
C TYR A 125 17.54 4.62 0.19
N MET A 126 17.15 3.92 1.25
CA MET A 126 15.73 3.70 1.58
C MET A 126 15.00 5.01 1.90
N LEU A 127 15.65 5.96 2.58
CA LEU A 127 15.06 7.28 2.83
C LEU A 127 14.79 8.03 1.54
N VAL A 128 15.76 8.06 0.62
CA VAL A 128 15.59 8.69 -0.69
C VAL A 128 14.49 7.99 -1.50
N ALA A 129 14.50 6.66 -1.54
CA ALA A 129 13.49 5.88 -2.25
C ALA A 129 12.08 6.10 -1.68
N TYR A 130 11.93 6.17 -0.35
CA TYR A 130 10.62 6.43 0.25
C TYR A 130 10.09 7.81 -0.08
N VAL A 131 10.90 8.85 0.04
CA VAL A 131 10.44 10.23 -0.12
C VAL A 131 10.31 10.59 -1.60
N GLY A 132 11.30 10.19 -2.40
CA GLY A 132 11.34 10.46 -3.83
C GLY A 132 10.31 9.66 -4.60
N VAL A 133 10.15 8.36 -4.31
CA VAL A 133 9.31 7.47 -5.13
C VAL A 133 8.00 7.14 -4.41
N ALA A 134 8.05 6.41 -3.29
CA ALA A 134 6.85 5.80 -2.71
C ALA A 134 5.83 6.83 -2.18
N ILE A 135 6.27 7.76 -1.34
CA ILE A 135 5.42 8.80 -0.75
C ILE A 135 4.86 9.72 -1.83
N ALA A 136 5.69 10.13 -2.80
CA ALA A 136 5.27 10.97 -3.91
C ALA A 136 4.20 10.28 -4.76
N ALA A 137 4.38 8.99 -5.09
CA ALA A 137 3.44 8.19 -5.86
C ALA A 137 2.09 8.00 -5.13
N VAL A 138 2.11 7.70 -3.84
CA VAL A 138 0.89 7.54 -3.02
C VAL A 138 0.12 8.86 -2.90
N LEU A 139 0.80 9.98 -2.63
CA LEU A 139 0.17 11.30 -2.56
C LEU A 139 -0.48 11.69 -3.90
N TYR A 140 0.25 11.50 -5.00
CA TYR A 140 -0.23 11.84 -6.34
C TYR A 140 -1.44 10.99 -6.76
N SER A 141 -1.33 9.66 -6.63
CA SER A 141 -2.42 8.75 -6.98
C SER A 141 -3.66 8.97 -6.12
N GLY A 142 -3.49 9.22 -4.82
CA GLY A 142 -4.59 9.59 -3.94
C GLY A 142 -5.27 10.90 -4.35
N ALA A 143 -4.49 11.90 -4.75
CA ALA A 143 -5.02 13.18 -5.22
C ALA A 143 -5.75 13.08 -6.57
N ILE A 144 -5.29 12.20 -7.48
CA ILE A 144 -6.05 11.86 -8.71
C ILE A 144 -7.43 11.31 -8.34
N GLY A 145 -7.49 10.42 -7.35
CA GLY A 145 -8.76 9.91 -6.82
C GLY A 145 -9.67 11.04 -6.35
N LEU A 146 -9.17 11.96 -5.52
CA LEU A 146 -9.95 13.11 -5.04
C LEU A 146 -10.41 14.03 -6.18
N LYS A 147 -9.57 14.28 -7.18
CA LYS A 147 -9.92 15.07 -8.36
C LYS A 147 -11.03 14.41 -9.17
N ALA A 148 -10.94 13.10 -9.42
CA ALA A 148 -11.94 12.36 -10.19
C ALA A 148 -13.31 12.31 -9.48
N ILE A 149 -13.31 12.25 -8.15
CA ILE A 149 -14.53 12.10 -7.35
C ILE A 149 -15.20 13.45 -7.04
N PHE A 150 -14.41 14.39 -6.53
CA PHE A 150 -14.90 15.66 -5.98
C PHE A 150 -14.62 16.86 -6.87
N GLY A 151 -13.92 16.67 -8.00
CA GLY A 151 -13.45 17.78 -8.85
C GLY A 151 -12.41 18.67 -8.15
N LEU A 152 -11.78 18.17 -7.08
CA LEU A 152 -10.82 18.91 -6.28
C LEU A 152 -9.53 19.15 -7.08
N ASP A 153 -8.93 20.34 -6.92
CA ASP A 153 -7.63 20.62 -7.53
C ASP A 153 -6.57 19.62 -7.05
N LEU A 154 -5.72 19.17 -7.98
CA LEU A 154 -4.75 18.10 -7.71
C LEU A 154 -3.76 18.49 -6.61
N ILE A 155 -3.26 19.73 -6.63
CA ILE A 155 -2.29 20.21 -5.64
C ILE A 155 -2.96 20.33 -4.28
N VAL A 156 -4.18 20.86 -4.22
CA VAL A 156 -4.96 20.90 -2.97
C VAL A 156 -5.19 19.49 -2.42
N GLY A 157 -5.47 18.51 -3.28
CA GLY A 157 -5.64 17.12 -2.88
C GLY A 157 -4.38 16.50 -2.27
N ILE A 158 -3.22 16.76 -2.87
CA ILE A 158 -1.91 16.33 -2.35
C ILE A 158 -1.70 16.87 -0.93
N TRP A 159 -1.85 18.18 -0.73
CA TRP A 159 -1.62 18.80 0.59
C TRP A 159 -2.65 18.38 1.62
N LEU A 160 -3.90 18.14 1.22
CA LEU A 160 -4.94 17.63 2.11
C LEU A 160 -4.57 16.23 2.63
N ILE A 161 -4.21 15.31 1.73
CA ILE A 161 -3.80 13.94 2.10
C ILE A 161 -2.56 13.98 2.98
N GLY A 162 -1.52 14.71 2.56
CA GLY A 162 -0.26 14.80 3.30
C GLY A 162 -0.40 15.43 4.67
N GLY A 163 -1.24 16.46 4.81
CA GLY A 163 -1.55 17.08 6.09
C GLY A 163 -2.27 16.13 7.04
N LEU A 164 -3.33 15.46 6.55
CA LEU A 164 -4.12 14.53 7.37
C LEU A 164 -3.30 13.32 7.83
N ALA A 165 -2.58 12.67 6.90
CA ALA A 165 -1.71 11.53 7.21
C ALA A 165 -0.55 11.93 8.14
N GLY A 166 0.10 13.07 7.87
CA GLY A 166 1.17 13.59 8.72
C GLY A 166 0.71 13.82 10.17
N VAL A 167 -0.44 14.47 10.36
CA VAL A 167 -1.04 14.66 11.69
C VAL A 167 -1.35 13.31 12.34
N TYR A 168 -2.03 12.42 11.62
CA TYR A 168 -2.43 11.12 12.16
C TYR A 168 -1.22 10.27 12.57
N THR A 169 -0.15 10.23 11.77
CA THR A 169 1.08 9.49 12.08
C THR A 169 1.82 10.05 13.30
N ILE A 170 1.88 11.38 13.45
CA ILE A 170 2.55 12.04 14.58
C ILE A 170 1.88 11.68 15.91
N TYR A 171 0.55 11.58 15.94
CA TYR A 171 -0.23 11.33 17.16
C TYR A 171 -0.60 9.85 17.39
N GLY A 172 -0.79 9.05 16.34
CA GLY A 172 -1.39 7.70 16.43
C GLY A 172 -0.43 6.54 16.74
N GLY A 173 0.81 6.57 16.23
CA GLY A 173 1.76 5.47 16.35
C GLY A 173 1.35 4.17 15.61
N LEU A 174 2.23 3.16 15.57
CA LEU A 174 2.05 1.98 14.70
C LEU A 174 0.76 1.19 14.95
N LYS A 175 0.28 1.11 16.20
CA LYS A 175 -0.93 0.34 16.52
C LYS A 175 -2.20 0.98 16.00
N ALA A 176 -2.32 2.31 16.07
CA ALA A 176 -3.45 3.04 15.49
C ALA A 176 -3.49 2.82 13.98
N VAL A 177 -2.33 2.90 13.34
CA VAL A 177 -2.16 2.60 11.90
C VAL A 177 -2.65 1.18 11.61
N VAL A 178 -2.14 0.15 12.29
CA VAL A 178 -2.54 -1.25 12.04
C VAL A 178 -4.07 -1.47 12.13
N TRP A 179 -4.76 -0.80 13.05
CA TRP A 179 -6.21 -0.92 13.17
C TRP A 179 -6.96 -0.15 12.09
N SER A 180 -6.52 1.06 11.73
CA SER A 180 -7.11 1.78 10.60
C SER A 180 -6.94 1.01 9.31
N ASP A 181 -5.74 0.45 9.08
CA ASP A 181 -5.43 -0.38 7.92
C ASP A 181 -6.37 -1.58 7.87
N LEU A 182 -6.55 -2.29 8.99
CA LEU A 182 -7.42 -3.47 9.03
C LEU A 182 -8.85 -3.15 8.58
N LEU A 183 -9.43 -2.07 9.11
CA LEU A 183 -10.80 -1.68 8.78
C LEU A 183 -10.93 -1.24 7.32
N GLN A 184 -9.98 -0.45 6.82
CA GLN A 184 -9.95 0.03 5.44
C GLN A 184 -9.69 -1.09 4.45
N GLY A 185 -8.71 -1.94 4.72
CA GLY A 185 -8.34 -3.09 3.90
C GLY A 185 -9.49 -4.10 3.79
N LEU A 186 -10.19 -4.40 4.88
CA LEU A 186 -11.39 -5.24 4.82
C LEU A 186 -12.51 -4.60 3.98
N ALA A 187 -12.75 -3.30 4.15
CA ALA A 187 -13.73 -2.58 3.34
C ALA A 187 -13.36 -2.59 1.85
N LEU A 188 -12.07 -2.50 1.52
CA LEU A 188 -11.57 -2.60 0.14
C LEU A 188 -11.67 -4.00 -0.44
N LEU A 189 -11.38 -5.05 0.34
CA LEU A 189 -11.56 -6.44 -0.09
C LEU A 189 -13.03 -6.73 -0.42
N VAL A 190 -13.93 -6.37 0.49
CA VAL A 190 -15.38 -6.57 0.31
C VAL A 190 -15.93 -5.68 -0.81
N GLY A 191 -15.51 -4.42 -0.85
CA GLY A 191 -15.91 -3.45 -1.86
C GLY A 191 -15.43 -3.85 -3.26
N GLY A 192 -14.17 -4.28 -3.38
CA GLY A 192 -13.61 -4.76 -4.64
C GLY A 192 -14.29 -6.04 -5.13
N ALA A 193 -14.57 -6.99 -4.24
CA ALA A 193 -15.37 -8.16 -4.58
C ALA A 193 -16.78 -7.77 -5.05
N THR A 194 -17.39 -6.75 -4.42
CA THR A 194 -18.70 -6.24 -4.81
C THR A 194 -18.67 -5.59 -6.19
N VAL A 195 -17.65 -4.77 -6.49
CA VAL A 195 -17.41 -4.20 -7.82
C VAL A 195 -17.24 -5.31 -8.86
N THR A 196 -16.45 -6.34 -8.57
CA THR A 196 -16.26 -7.47 -9.49
C THR A 196 -17.58 -8.21 -9.76
N ILE A 197 -18.37 -8.52 -8.73
CA ILE A 197 -19.64 -9.24 -8.89
C ILE A 197 -20.64 -8.41 -9.70
N ILE A 198 -20.76 -7.11 -9.42
CA ILE A 198 -21.68 -6.22 -10.14
C ILE A 198 -21.18 -5.99 -11.57
N GLY A 199 -19.88 -5.78 -11.75
CA GLY A 199 -19.23 -5.64 -13.06
C GLY A 199 -19.48 -6.86 -13.94
N LEU A 200 -19.27 -8.06 -13.39
CA LEU A 200 -19.53 -9.32 -14.10
C LEU A 200 -20.97 -9.42 -14.58
N ARG A 201 -21.95 -8.94 -13.81
CA ARG A 201 -23.36 -8.90 -14.26
C ARG A 201 -23.58 -7.94 -15.42
N HIS A 202 -22.91 -6.79 -15.43
CA HIS A 202 -23.05 -5.78 -16.49
C HIS A 202 -22.37 -6.21 -17.80
N VAL A 203 -21.28 -6.97 -17.75
CA VAL A 203 -20.61 -7.53 -18.95
C VAL A 203 -21.26 -8.81 -19.49
N GLY A 204 -22.39 -9.25 -18.93
CA GLY A 204 -23.12 -10.44 -19.39
C GLY A 204 -22.76 -11.76 -18.69
N GLY A 205 -22.05 -11.70 -17.56
CA GLY A 205 -21.63 -12.84 -16.76
C GLY A 205 -20.19 -13.27 -17.01
N LEU A 206 -19.71 -14.27 -16.26
CA LEU A 206 -18.33 -14.74 -16.34
C LEU A 206 -18.00 -15.32 -17.73
N SER A 207 -18.89 -16.11 -18.34
CA SER A 207 -18.63 -16.67 -19.68
C SER A 207 -18.44 -15.56 -20.71
N ALA A 208 -19.37 -14.61 -20.78
CA ALA A 208 -19.30 -13.48 -21.71
C ALA A 208 -18.04 -12.64 -21.49
N PHE A 209 -17.63 -12.43 -20.24
CA PHE A 209 -16.38 -11.76 -19.89
C PHE A 209 -15.15 -12.52 -20.43
N LEU A 210 -15.07 -13.83 -20.19
CA LEU A 210 -13.95 -14.66 -20.64
C LEU A 210 -13.86 -14.70 -22.17
N ASP A 211 -14.99 -14.85 -22.85
CA ASP A 211 -15.07 -14.93 -24.31
C ASP A 211 -14.69 -13.58 -24.95
N SER A 212 -15.21 -12.47 -24.43
CA SER A 212 -14.98 -11.13 -24.99
C SER A 212 -13.57 -10.60 -24.73
N ASN A 213 -12.90 -11.08 -23.67
CA ASN A 213 -11.60 -10.58 -23.24
C ASN A 213 -10.47 -11.60 -23.36
N ALA A 214 -10.66 -12.70 -24.11
CA ALA A 214 -9.68 -13.79 -24.23
C ALA A 214 -8.24 -13.30 -24.50
N ALA A 215 -8.08 -12.30 -25.40
CA ALA A 215 -6.78 -11.72 -25.70
C ALA A 215 -6.11 -11.00 -24.50
N LYS A 216 -6.89 -10.35 -23.64
CA LYS A 216 -6.40 -9.69 -22.41
C LYS A 216 -6.18 -10.67 -21.27
N LEU A 217 -6.61 -11.93 -21.37
CA LEU A 217 -6.46 -12.94 -20.31
C LEU A 217 -5.16 -13.75 -20.42
N HIS A 218 -4.32 -13.48 -21.41
CA HIS A 218 -3.00 -14.11 -21.51
C HIS A 218 -2.06 -13.65 -20.39
N MET A 219 -1.48 -14.61 -19.66
CA MET A 219 -0.53 -14.36 -18.57
C MET A 219 0.92 -14.15 -19.04
N VAL A 220 1.27 -14.72 -20.20
CA VAL A 220 2.62 -14.70 -20.76
C VAL A 220 2.57 -13.88 -22.05
N LEU A 221 3.17 -12.69 -22.02
CA LEU A 221 3.16 -11.75 -23.12
C LEU A 221 4.46 -11.84 -23.95
N PRO A 222 4.46 -11.39 -25.22
CA PRO A 222 5.64 -11.41 -26.09
C PRO A 222 6.88 -10.75 -25.47
N SER A 223 8.08 -11.16 -25.89
CA SER A 223 9.35 -10.62 -25.36
C SER A 223 9.57 -9.13 -25.64
N ASN A 224 8.85 -8.56 -26.60
CA ASN A 224 8.86 -7.15 -26.98
C ASN A 224 7.68 -6.37 -26.40
N HIS A 225 6.90 -6.95 -25.49
CA HIS A 225 5.81 -6.22 -24.84
C HIS A 225 6.38 -5.05 -24.03
N PRO A 226 5.85 -3.82 -24.17
CA PRO A 226 6.46 -2.62 -23.59
C PRO A 226 6.43 -2.61 -22.05
N GLU A 227 5.39 -3.16 -21.43
CA GLU A 227 5.24 -3.18 -19.97
C GLU A 227 5.74 -4.48 -19.31
N LEU A 228 5.29 -5.64 -19.80
CA LEU A 228 5.49 -6.94 -19.15
C LEU A 228 5.94 -8.04 -20.11
N PRO A 229 7.18 -8.00 -20.63
CA PRO A 229 7.69 -9.10 -21.44
C PRO A 229 7.85 -10.36 -20.58
N TRP A 230 7.67 -11.55 -21.18
CA TRP A 230 7.77 -12.82 -20.43
C TRP A 230 9.13 -13.02 -19.73
N THR A 231 10.19 -12.42 -20.25
CA THR A 231 11.52 -12.44 -19.62
C THR A 231 11.51 -11.72 -18.27
N ALA A 232 10.80 -10.60 -18.18
CA ALA A 232 10.58 -9.89 -16.92
C ALA A 232 9.69 -10.71 -15.98
N LEU A 233 8.67 -11.41 -16.49
CA LEU A 233 7.85 -12.32 -15.68
C LEU A 233 8.68 -13.43 -15.01
N LEU A 234 9.57 -14.07 -15.77
CA LEU A 234 10.34 -15.21 -15.29
C LEU A 234 11.46 -14.80 -14.31
N LEU A 235 12.19 -13.74 -14.62
CA LEU A 235 13.43 -13.36 -13.92
C LEU A 235 13.32 -12.01 -13.20
N GLY A 236 12.68 -11.03 -13.85
CA GLY A 236 12.62 -9.65 -13.38
C GLY A 236 11.74 -9.45 -12.15
N ILE A 237 10.50 -9.98 -12.16
CA ILE A 237 9.47 -9.74 -11.13
C ILE A 237 9.86 -10.27 -9.73
N TRP A 238 10.78 -11.23 -9.65
CA TRP A 238 11.27 -11.74 -8.37
C TRP A 238 12.08 -10.72 -7.58
N ILE A 239 12.86 -9.87 -8.27
CA ILE A 239 13.71 -8.85 -7.64
C ILE A 239 12.87 -7.85 -6.82
N PRO A 240 11.88 -7.14 -7.42
CA PRO A 240 11.06 -6.21 -6.66
C PRO A 240 10.19 -6.93 -5.63
N ASN A 241 9.70 -8.14 -5.88
CA ASN A 241 8.93 -8.88 -4.88
C ASN A 241 9.76 -9.29 -3.67
N LEU A 242 10.98 -9.82 -3.87
CA LEU A 242 11.88 -10.19 -2.77
C LEU A 242 12.26 -8.98 -1.94
N PHE A 243 12.54 -7.84 -2.59
CA PHE A 243 12.76 -6.60 -1.90
C PHE A 243 11.52 -6.16 -1.12
N TYR A 244 10.37 -6.03 -1.79
CA TYR A 244 9.12 -5.52 -1.21
C TYR A 244 8.64 -6.37 -0.03
N TRP A 245 8.62 -7.69 -0.14
CA TRP A 245 8.10 -8.57 0.91
C TRP A 245 9.14 -8.98 1.93
N GLY A 246 10.42 -9.03 1.56
CA GLY A 246 11.49 -9.50 2.42
C GLY A 246 12.24 -8.39 3.15
N PHE A 247 12.52 -7.27 2.47
CA PHE A 247 13.50 -6.27 2.93
C PHE A 247 12.96 -4.83 2.97
N ASN A 248 11.71 -4.61 2.59
CA ASN A 248 11.06 -3.31 2.68
C ASN A 248 10.60 -3.07 4.13
N GLN A 249 11.04 -1.96 4.72
CA GLN A 249 10.85 -1.69 6.14
C GLN A 249 9.36 -1.68 6.54
N PHE A 250 8.49 -0.97 5.81
CA PHE A 250 7.10 -0.83 6.26
C PHE A 250 6.29 -2.13 6.18
N ILE A 251 6.66 -3.04 5.28
CA ILE A 251 6.06 -4.36 5.17
C ILE A 251 6.61 -5.29 6.26
N THR A 252 7.94 -5.46 6.31
CA THR A 252 8.56 -6.42 7.22
C THR A 252 8.38 -6.05 8.69
N GLN A 253 8.27 -4.76 9.04
CA GLN A 253 8.10 -4.26 10.41
C GLN A 253 6.89 -4.87 11.14
N ARG A 254 5.79 -5.15 10.43
CA ARG A 254 4.59 -5.81 11.01
C ARG A 254 4.88 -7.24 11.46
N THR A 255 5.74 -7.94 10.72
CA THR A 255 6.16 -9.31 11.06
C THR A 255 7.23 -9.34 12.15
N LEU A 256 8.08 -8.30 12.24
CA LEU A 256 9.00 -8.10 13.36
C LEU A 256 8.29 -7.84 14.70
N ALA A 257 7.05 -7.34 14.63
CA ALA A 257 6.16 -7.11 15.77
C ALA A 257 5.39 -8.38 16.21
N ALA A 258 5.68 -9.55 15.63
CA ALA A 258 5.03 -10.80 16.00
C ALA A 258 5.35 -11.23 17.44
N LYS A 259 4.35 -11.79 18.14
CA LYS A 259 4.50 -12.34 19.49
C LYS A 259 5.46 -13.52 19.55
N THR A 260 5.42 -14.38 18.54
CA THR A 260 6.32 -15.53 18.38
C THR A 260 6.62 -15.77 16.90
N LEU A 261 7.67 -16.52 16.59
CA LEU A 261 7.98 -16.91 15.22
C LEU A 261 6.79 -17.62 14.54
N ALA A 262 6.13 -18.55 15.23
CA ALA A 262 4.97 -19.26 14.70
C ALA A 262 3.81 -18.32 14.36
N GLN A 263 3.58 -17.28 15.18
CA GLN A 263 2.56 -16.27 14.90
C GLN A 263 2.92 -15.44 13.67
N GLY A 264 4.19 -15.04 13.54
CA GLY A 264 4.68 -14.33 12.36
C GLY A 264 4.56 -15.17 11.09
N GLN A 265 4.99 -16.43 11.12
CA GLN A 265 4.91 -17.34 9.97
C GLN A 265 3.48 -17.59 9.53
N ARG A 266 2.58 -17.94 10.47
CA ARG A 266 1.15 -18.13 10.15
C ARG A 266 0.52 -16.85 9.60
N GLY A 267 0.91 -15.69 10.10
CA GLY A 267 0.43 -14.40 9.59
C GLY A 267 0.88 -14.13 8.17
N ILE A 268 2.15 -14.36 7.85
CA ILE A 268 2.66 -14.23 6.48
C ILE A 268 2.00 -15.24 5.54
N ILE A 269 1.79 -16.49 5.97
CA ILE A 269 1.10 -17.49 5.15
C ILE A 269 -0.36 -17.09 4.88
N LEU A 270 -1.07 -16.56 5.89
CA LEU A 270 -2.41 -16.00 5.67
C LEU A 270 -2.37 -14.86 4.64
N ALA A 271 -1.39 -13.95 4.73
CA ALA A 271 -1.23 -12.89 3.73
C ALA A 271 -0.98 -13.47 2.33
N ALA A 272 -0.08 -14.44 2.19
CA ALA A 272 0.18 -15.11 0.91
C ALA A 272 -1.09 -15.73 0.31
N SER A 273 -1.93 -16.38 1.13
CA SER A 273 -3.20 -16.96 0.69
C SER A 273 -4.20 -15.89 0.22
N LEU A 274 -4.35 -14.80 0.97
CA LEU A 274 -5.23 -13.69 0.60
C LEU A 274 -4.74 -12.99 -0.68
N LYS A 275 -3.42 -12.90 -0.89
CA LYS A 275 -2.82 -12.27 -2.06
C LYS A 275 -3.21 -12.94 -3.38
N LEU A 276 -3.46 -14.25 -3.36
CA LEU A 276 -3.96 -14.99 -4.53
C LEU A 276 -5.33 -14.47 -5.02
N LEU A 277 -6.12 -13.88 -4.13
CA LEU A 277 -7.47 -13.39 -4.44
C LEU A 277 -7.47 -11.96 -5.00
N ILE A 278 -6.40 -11.19 -4.77
CA ILE A 278 -6.34 -9.75 -5.09
C ILE A 278 -6.56 -9.47 -6.57
N PRO A 279 -5.97 -10.21 -7.53
CA PRO A 279 -6.21 -9.95 -8.94
C PRO A 279 -7.69 -9.98 -9.37
N PHE A 280 -8.52 -10.81 -8.73
CA PHE A 280 -9.94 -10.89 -9.06
C PHE A 280 -10.75 -9.68 -8.61
N ILE A 281 -10.21 -8.87 -7.68
CA ILE A 281 -10.89 -7.66 -7.17
C ILE A 281 -10.26 -6.35 -7.70
N VAL A 282 -9.09 -6.40 -8.33
CA VAL A 282 -8.42 -5.22 -8.92
C VAL A 282 -8.19 -5.34 -10.43
N VAL A 283 -7.64 -6.45 -10.93
CA VAL A 283 -7.30 -6.66 -12.34
C VAL A 283 -8.55 -6.96 -13.17
N PHE A 284 -9.41 -7.86 -12.68
CA PHE A 284 -10.68 -8.17 -13.35
C PHE A 284 -11.53 -6.92 -13.58
N PRO A 285 -11.75 -6.06 -12.56
CA PRO A 285 -12.38 -4.77 -12.75
C PRO A 285 -11.71 -3.91 -13.83
N GLY A 286 -10.39 -3.74 -13.86
CA GLY A 286 -9.77 -2.94 -14.93
C GLY A 286 -10.06 -3.46 -16.35
N ILE A 287 -10.09 -4.78 -16.54
CA ILE A 287 -10.50 -5.39 -17.82
C ILE A 287 -12.01 -5.16 -18.09
N MET A 288 -12.87 -5.27 -17.07
CA MET A 288 -14.30 -4.95 -17.22
C MET A 288 -14.53 -3.47 -17.58
N ALA A 289 -13.74 -2.55 -17.03
CA ALA A 289 -13.79 -1.15 -17.40
C ALA A 289 -13.43 -0.92 -18.87
N PHE A 290 -12.47 -1.68 -19.40
CA PHE A 290 -12.14 -1.66 -20.83
C PHE A 290 -13.32 -2.09 -21.69
N GLN A 291 -13.98 -3.20 -21.32
CA GLN A 291 -15.14 -3.71 -22.06
C GLN A 291 -16.36 -2.76 -22.01
N LEU A 292 -16.62 -2.14 -20.86
CA LEU A 292 -17.82 -1.33 -20.63
C LEU A 292 -17.65 0.14 -21.04
N PHE A 293 -16.47 0.71 -20.80
CA PHE A 293 -16.23 2.16 -20.84
C PHE A 293 -14.94 2.53 -21.59
N GLY A 294 -14.37 1.63 -22.38
CA GLY A 294 -13.08 1.85 -23.06
C GLY A 294 -13.02 3.11 -23.93
N SER A 295 -14.14 3.54 -24.52
CA SER A 295 -14.24 4.76 -25.32
C SER A 295 -14.33 6.06 -24.50
N GLU A 296 -14.64 5.97 -23.20
CA GLU A 296 -14.77 7.12 -22.30
C GLU A 296 -13.51 7.38 -21.47
N ILE A 297 -12.59 6.41 -21.42
CA ILE A 297 -11.43 6.42 -20.54
C ILE A 297 -10.19 6.81 -21.34
N GLU A 298 -9.70 8.03 -21.13
CA GLU A 298 -8.48 8.53 -21.77
C GLU A 298 -7.21 7.99 -21.09
N ASN A 299 -7.26 7.82 -19.76
CA ASN A 299 -6.15 7.32 -18.96
C ASN A 299 -6.60 6.09 -18.18
N GLY A 300 -5.86 4.97 -18.32
CA GLY A 300 -6.15 3.71 -17.64
C GLY A 300 -6.32 3.84 -16.13
N ASP A 301 -5.62 4.76 -15.47
CA ASP A 301 -5.74 5.02 -14.03
C ASP A 301 -7.18 5.45 -13.62
N GLN A 302 -7.99 5.92 -14.56
CA GLN A 302 -9.40 6.28 -14.33
C GLN A 302 -10.36 5.07 -14.36
N ALA A 303 -9.90 3.90 -14.83
CA ALA A 303 -10.73 2.73 -15.07
C ALA A 303 -11.52 2.27 -13.84
N TYR A 304 -10.84 2.10 -12.71
CA TYR A 304 -11.48 1.64 -11.48
C TYR A 304 -12.38 2.72 -10.83
N PRO A 305 -11.94 3.99 -10.69
CA PRO A 305 -12.82 5.06 -10.25
C PRO A 305 -14.12 5.14 -11.06
N ILE A 306 -14.04 5.02 -12.39
CA ILE A 306 -15.22 5.05 -13.27
C ILE A 306 -16.15 3.86 -13.02
N LEU A 307 -15.62 2.65 -12.80
CA LEU A 307 -16.46 1.50 -12.44
C LEU A 307 -17.23 1.71 -11.14
N ILE A 308 -16.56 2.17 -10.08
CA ILE A 308 -17.22 2.50 -8.81
C ILE A 308 -18.32 3.53 -9.07
N ALA A 309 -17.98 4.56 -9.82
CA ALA A 309 -18.83 5.72 -10.06
C ALA A 309 -20.10 5.36 -10.86
N ARG A 310 -19.97 4.48 -11.87
CA ARG A 310 -21.04 4.08 -12.80
C ARG A 310 -21.86 2.88 -12.34
N LEU A 311 -21.24 1.91 -11.65
CA LEU A 311 -21.89 0.63 -11.34
C LEU A 311 -22.42 0.53 -9.92
N LEU A 312 -21.84 1.24 -8.94
CA LEU A 312 -22.26 1.12 -7.56
C LEU A 312 -23.44 2.06 -7.22
N PRO A 313 -24.41 1.59 -6.41
CA PRO A 313 -25.49 2.43 -5.92
C PRO A 313 -24.98 3.51 -4.95
N SER A 314 -25.78 4.55 -4.77
CA SER A 314 -25.52 5.61 -3.79
C SER A 314 -25.30 5.04 -2.40
N GLY A 315 -24.37 5.61 -1.64
CA GLY A 315 -23.98 5.14 -0.33
C GLY A 315 -22.87 4.10 -0.40
N LEU A 316 -23.02 3.03 -1.19
CA LEU A 316 -21.95 2.04 -1.36
C LEU A 316 -20.75 2.62 -2.11
N ARG A 317 -21.02 3.45 -3.12
CA ARG A 317 -20.00 4.26 -3.81
C ARG A 317 -19.23 5.15 -2.82
N GLY A 318 -19.93 5.94 -2.01
CA GLY A 318 -19.30 6.79 -0.99
C GLY A 318 -18.45 6.02 0.02
N LEU A 319 -18.91 4.84 0.46
CA LEU A 319 -18.17 3.96 1.37
C LEU A 319 -16.87 3.46 0.71
N LEU A 320 -16.94 3.00 -0.54
CA LEU A 320 -15.76 2.47 -1.23
C LEU A 320 -14.74 3.56 -1.53
N PHE A 321 -15.18 4.75 -1.91
CA PHE A 321 -14.28 5.90 -2.06
C PHE A 321 -13.65 6.34 -0.73
N ALA A 322 -14.38 6.26 0.38
CA ALA A 322 -13.80 6.50 1.70
C ALA A 322 -12.79 5.43 2.10
N ALA A 323 -13.02 4.17 1.75
CA ALA A 323 -12.07 3.09 1.97
C ALA A 323 -10.79 3.28 1.12
N LEU A 324 -10.92 3.70 -0.14
CA LEU A 324 -9.77 4.04 -1.01
C LEU A 324 -8.98 5.23 -0.45
N PHE A 325 -9.68 6.31 -0.08
CA PHE A 325 -9.05 7.47 0.56
C PHE A 325 -8.36 7.09 1.87
N GLY A 326 -9.01 6.24 2.67
CA GLY A 326 -8.44 5.65 3.86
C GLY A 326 -7.12 4.90 3.57
N ALA A 327 -7.11 4.04 2.56
CA ALA A 327 -5.92 3.29 2.20
C ALA A 327 -4.76 4.17 1.71
N VAL A 328 -5.03 5.27 0.98
CA VAL A 328 -4.01 6.28 0.68
C VAL A 328 -3.35 6.78 1.96
N MET A 329 -4.16 7.19 2.95
CA MET A 329 -3.66 7.70 4.23
C MET A 329 -2.87 6.61 4.97
N SER A 330 -3.40 5.39 5.07
CA SER A 330 -2.75 4.25 5.72
C SER A 330 -1.39 3.88 5.12
N SER A 331 -1.29 3.86 3.77
CA SER A 331 -0.03 3.61 3.08
C SER A 331 0.97 4.74 3.35
N LEU A 332 0.53 6.00 3.27
CA LEU A 332 1.36 7.15 3.54
C LEU A 332 1.86 7.17 5.00
N ASP A 333 0.99 6.86 5.96
CA ASP A 333 1.31 6.77 7.38
C ASP A 333 2.39 5.72 7.64
N SER A 334 2.22 4.54 7.04
CA SER A 334 3.17 3.44 7.12
C SER A 334 4.55 3.83 6.58
N MET A 335 4.58 4.47 5.40
CA MET A 335 5.82 4.92 4.76
C MET A 335 6.52 6.02 5.56
N LEU A 336 5.77 7.02 6.03
CA LEU A 336 6.30 8.11 6.86
C LEU A 336 6.87 7.58 8.17
N ASN A 337 6.16 6.68 8.85
CA ASN A 337 6.62 6.05 10.09
C ASN A 337 7.89 5.22 9.86
N SER A 338 7.95 4.41 8.80
CA SER A 338 9.13 3.60 8.50
C SER A 338 10.33 4.44 8.11
N ALA A 339 10.16 5.46 7.26
CA ALA A 339 11.23 6.39 6.92
C ALA A 339 11.72 7.15 8.18
N SER A 340 10.80 7.62 9.01
CA SER A 340 11.13 8.25 10.30
C SER A 340 11.91 7.32 11.24
N THR A 341 11.53 6.04 11.29
CA THR A 341 12.22 5.01 12.08
C THR A 341 13.65 4.80 11.58
N ILE A 342 13.84 4.65 10.26
CA ILE A 342 15.16 4.49 9.64
C ILE A 342 16.04 5.70 9.95
N TYR A 343 15.55 6.92 9.72
CA TYR A 343 16.33 8.12 10.00
C TYR A 343 16.70 8.23 11.48
N THR A 344 15.74 8.00 12.38
CA THR A 344 15.95 8.13 13.81
C THR A 344 16.93 7.09 14.35
N MET A 345 16.81 5.83 13.92
CA MET A 345 17.59 4.72 14.46
C MET A 345 18.93 4.54 13.74
N ASP A 346 18.93 4.57 12.42
CA ASP A 346 20.10 4.24 11.60
C ASP A 346 21.01 5.44 11.33
N ILE A 347 20.46 6.67 11.41
CA ILE A 347 21.22 7.90 11.17
C ILE A 347 21.45 8.64 12.50
N VAL A 348 20.39 9.16 13.11
CA VAL A 348 20.50 10.04 14.30
C VAL A 348 21.07 9.31 15.50
N LYS A 349 20.42 8.23 15.95
CA LYS A 349 20.88 7.48 17.12
C LYS A 349 22.25 6.88 16.88
N ARG A 350 22.51 6.33 15.70
CA ARG A 350 23.77 5.64 15.41
C ARG A 350 24.97 6.58 15.37
N TRP A 351 24.87 7.71 14.67
CA TRP A 351 26.02 8.55 14.35
C TRP A 351 26.08 9.87 15.12
N PHE A 352 24.92 10.41 15.52
CA PHE A 352 24.85 11.74 16.14
C PHE A 352 24.51 11.69 17.63
N ARG A 353 23.72 10.72 18.08
CA ARG A 353 23.21 10.64 19.46
C ARG A 353 23.10 9.19 19.97
N SER A 354 24.23 8.54 20.18
CA SER A 354 24.30 7.15 20.66
C SER A 354 23.67 6.93 22.04
N GLY A 355 23.65 7.96 22.90
CA GLY A 355 23.04 7.95 24.23
C GLY A 355 21.61 8.50 24.31
N ALA A 356 20.93 8.71 23.19
CA ALA A 356 19.58 9.30 23.19
C ALA A 356 18.57 8.48 24.01
N THR A 357 17.82 9.18 24.87
CA THR A 357 16.75 8.59 25.67
C THR A 357 15.53 8.21 24.80
N PRO A 358 14.64 7.31 25.27
CA PRO A 358 13.45 6.93 24.52
C PRO A 358 12.55 8.12 24.11
N SER A 359 12.42 9.13 24.98
CA SER A 359 11.61 10.32 24.70
C SER A 359 12.23 11.21 23.63
N GLU A 360 13.56 11.35 23.60
CA GLU A 360 14.28 12.08 22.56
C GLU A 360 14.18 11.40 21.19
N LEU A 361 14.23 10.06 21.16
CA LEU A 361 14.04 9.28 19.93
C LEU A 361 12.62 9.47 19.39
N VAL A 362 11.59 9.42 20.25
CA VAL A 362 10.20 9.68 19.84
C VAL A 362 10.03 11.12 19.31
N ARG A 363 10.62 12.11 19.98
CA ARG A 363 10.58 13.52 19.50
C ARG A 363 11.25 13.67 18.13
N THR A 364 12.40 13.03 17.95
CA THR A 364 13.14 13.01 16.67
C THR A 364 12.28 12.38 15.57
N GLY A 365 11.63 11.25 15.87
CA GLY A 365 10.74 10.58 14.93
C GLY A 365 9.54 11.44 14.53
N ARG A 366 8.91 12.15 15.47
CA ARG A 366 7.79 13.06 15.16
C ARG A 366 8.21 14.24 14.28
N VAL A 367 9.34 14.88 14.57
CA VAL A 367 9.88 15.98 13.74
C VAL A 367 10.22 15.47 12.34
N THR A 368 10.88 14.31 12.25
CA THR A 368 11.23 13.70 10.96
C THR A 368 9.98 13.41 10.14
N THR A 369 8.95 12.82 10.75
CA THR A 369 7.65 12.55 10.09
C THR A 369 7.06 13.81 9.48
N ALA A 370 7.01 14.92 10.24
CA ALA A 370 6.49 16.19 9.74
C ALA A 370 7.30 16.72 8.55
N THR A 371 8.63 16.69 8.65
CA THR A 371 9.51 17.11 7.55
C THR A 371 9.31 16.25 6.30
N LEU A 372 9.27 14.93 6.45
CA LEU A 372 9.09 14.01 5.34
C LEU A 372 7.71 14.17 4.66
N ALA A 373 6.66 14.45 5.42
CA ALA A 373 5.34 14.72 4.86
C ALA A 373 5.35 15.99 3.97
N VAL A 374 6.01 17.06 4.42
CA VAL A 374 6.14 18.31 3.64
C VAL A 374 6.97 18.07 2.37
N VAL A 375 8.13 17.42 2.49
CA VAL A 375 8.98 17.12 1.32
C VAL A 375 8.24 16.20 0.34
N GLY A 376 7.52 15.19 0.84
CA GLY A 376 6.66 14.33 0.03
C GLY A 376 5.61 15.11 -0.76
N CYS A 377 4.92 16.06 -0.13
CA CYS A 377 3.93 16.92 -0.80
C CYS A 377 4.57 17.76 -1.92
N LEU A 378 5.79 18.26 -1.71
CA LEU A 378 6.51 19.03 -2.71
C LEU A 378 6.94 18.18 -3.92
N LEU A 379 7.28 16.90 -3.69
CA LEU A 379 7.71 15.97 -4.74
C LEU A 379 6.56 15.23 -5.42
N ALA A 380 5.38 15.16 -4.79
CA ALA A 380 4.21 14.45 -5.31
C ALA A 380 3.76 14.83 -6.74
N PRO A 381 3.98 16.05 -7.26
CA PRO A 381 3.67 16.33 -8.68
C PRO A 381 4.56 15.59 -9.70
N LEU A 382 5.72 15.05 -9.29
CA LEU A 382 6.68 14.38 -10.21
C LEU A 382 6.09 13.16 -10.95
N PRO A 383 5.37 12.22 -10.30
CA PRO A 383 4.73 11.09 -10.98
C PRO A 383 3.85 11.49 -12.17
N GLY A 384 3.26 12.70 -12.17
CA GLY A 384 2.43 13.19 -13.28
C GLY A 384 3.17 13.49 -14.58
N ARG A 385 4.50 13.35 -14.60
CA ARG A 385 5.34 13.48 -15.79
C ARG A 385 5.51 12.15 -16.55
N PHE A 386 4.95 11.07 -16.03
CA PHE A 386 5.06 9.70 -16.59
C PHE A 386 3.70 9.22 -17.12
N GLU A 387 3.68 8.17 -17.93
CA GLU A 387 2.44 7.66 -18.55
C GLU A 387 1.49 7.00 -17.52
N GLY A 388 2.01 6.57 -16.37
CA GLY A 388 1.21 6.06 -15.26
C GLY A 388 1.99 5.98 -13.95
N VAL A 389 1.27 5.97 -12.82
CA VAL A 389 1.89 5.95 -11.48
C VAL A 389 2.69 4.66 -11.25
N PHE A 390 2.22 3.53 -11.76
CA PHE A 390 2.92 2.25 -11.59
C PHE A 390 4.26 2.23 -12.34
N GLN A 391 4.33 2.83 -13.53
CA GLN A 391 5.57 2.96 -14.29
C GLN A 391 6.59 3.86 -13.56
N TYR A 392 6.13 4.95 -12.94
CA TYR A 392 6.97 5.80 -12.11
C TYR A 392 7.62 5.04 -10.93
N ILE A 393 6.87 4.14 -10.28
CA ILE A 393 7.36 3.34 -9.15
C ILE A 393 8.43 2.33 -9.58
N GLN A 394 8.47 1.94 -10.86
CA GLN A 394 9.41 0.96 -11.39
C GLN A 394 10.78 1.54 -11.78
N LEU A 395 10.92 2.87 -11.84
CA LEU A 395 12.19 3.57 -12.08
C LEU A 395 13.02 3.62 -10.79
#